data_AF-A0A927XU61-F1
#
_entry.id   AF-A0A927XU61-F1
#
_cell.length_a   1.000
_cell.length_b   1.000
_cell.length_c   1.000
_cell.angle_alpha   90.00
_cell.angle_beta   90.00
_cell.angle_gamma   90.00
#
_symmetry.space_group_name_H-M   'P 1'
#
loop_
_entity.id
_entity.type
_entity.pdbx_description
1 polymer ?
#
loop_
_entity_poly.entity_id
_entity_poly.type
_entity_poly.pdbx_seq_one_letter_code
_entity_poly.pdbx_strand_id
1 'polypeptide(L)'
;MKMNMNKLTQWKRRVVAIALIVIGLSAVATGTYAYFVAEETAYNVITTGALYMELVEEKEDGSPWPEEGIKNVMPAMEVGKVVYVENRGGVPFFARIQKETTVIPAPGVTAELTDEFISVDINTEHWIEQDGFYYYYRILQPGEKTEPLFTKVSFAPEMGNDYQNATVEIYVLAQAVQSDNNGYDPLMALGWSEPVKTLIQNVEE
;
A
#
# COMPACT_ATOMS: atom_id res chain seq x y z
N MET A 1 20.96 30.74 64.16
CA MET A 1 20.18 29.49 64.09
C MET A 1 21.00 28.44 63.33
N LYS A 2 21.78 27.60 64.03
CA LYS A 2 22.64 26.59 63.39
C LYS A 2 21.77 25.42 62.94
N MET A 3 21.61 25.27 61.63
CA MET A 3 20.89 24.14 61.05
C MET A 3 21.70 22.86 61.28
N ASN A 4 21.08 21.83 61.86
CA ASN A 4 21.75 20.63 62.35
C ASN A 4 22.26 19.79 61.15
N MET A 5 23.58 19.71 60.98
CA MET A 5 24.26 19.17 59.78
C MET A 5 23.86 17.71 59.47
N ASN A 6 23.50 16.94 60.51
CA ASN A 6 23.04 15.55 60.39
C ASN A 6 21.65 15.41 59.78
N LYS A 7 20.76 16.41 59.93
CA LYS A 7 19.45 16.42 59.26
C LYS A 7 19.60 16.78 57.77
N LEU A 8 20.56 17.65 57.42
CA LEU A 8 20.84 18.00 56.02
C LEU A 8 21.41 16.82 55.23
N THR A 9 22.34 16.06 55.81
CA THR A 9 22.94 14.88 55.14
C THR A 9 21.94 13.75 54.99
N GLN A 10 21.05 13.52 55.97
CA GLN A 10 19.97 12.54 55.84
C GLN A 10 18.90 12.98 54.83
N TRP A 11 18.57 14.27 54.75
CA TRP A 11 17.61 14.79 53.77
C TRP A 11 18.17 14.71 52.34
N LYS A 12 19.44 15.05 52.13
CA LYS A 12 20.14 14.86 50.85
C LYS A 12 20.21 13.39 50.42
N ARG A 13 20.47 12.46 51.35
CA ARG A 13 20.44 11.01 51.08
C ARG A 13 19.05 10.50 50.70
N ARG A 14 17.98 11.03 51.32
CA ARG A 14 16.59 10.70 50.97
C ARG A 14 16.19 11.29 49.61
N VAL A 15 16.61 12.51 49.30
CA VAL A 15 16.38 13.13 47.97
C VAL A 15 17.12 12.36 46.87
N VAL A 16 18.36 11.92 47.10
CA VAL A 16 19.10 11.07 46.15
C VAL A 16 18.47 9.69 45.99
N ALA A 17 18.00 9.07 47.07
CA ALA A 17 17.31 7.77 46.99
C ALA A 17 15.95 7.86 46.25
N ILE A 18 15.20 8.94 46.44
CA ILE A 18 13.93 9.18 45.73
C ILE A 18 14.20 9.48 44.24
N ALA A 19 15.24 10.25 43.92
CA ALA A 19 15.64 10.50 42.52
C ALA A 19 16.05 9.21 41.79
N LEU A 20 16.77 8.29 42.46
CA LEU A 20 17.15 6.99 41.88
C LEU A 20 15.95 6.04 41.67
N ILE A 21 14.91 6.13 42.50
CA ILE A 21 13.66 5.37 42.31
C ILE A 21 12.84 5.92 41.14
N VAL A 22 12.81 7.25 40.95
CA VAL A 22 12.14 7.90 39.82
C VAL A 22 12.85 7.59 38.49
N ILE A 23 14.18 7.50 38.49
CA ILE A 23 14.98 7.08 37.30
C ILE A 23 14.88 5.56 37.05
N GLY A 24 14.69 4.75 38.09
CA GLY A 24 14.49 3.30 37.97
C GLY A 24 13.11 2.88 37.45
N LEU A 25 12.09 3.75 37.60
CA LEU A 25 10.74 3.51 37.07
C LEU A 25 10.57 3.94 35.59
N SER A 26 11.53 4.65 35.00
CA SER A 26 11.55 4.92 33.54
C SER A 26 12.09 3.75 32.70
N ALA A 27 12.51 2.64 33.32
CA ALA A 27 13.06 1.48 32.63
C ALA A 27 12.04 0.34 32.38
N VAL A 28 10.73 0.59 32.54
CA VAL A 28 9.65 -0.37 32.16
C VAL A 28 8.60 0.31 31.29
N ALA A 29 9.03 1.26 30.47
CA ALA A 29 8.25 1.76 29.34
C ALA A 29 9.15 1.89 28.11
N THR A 30 10.00 0.90 27.85
CA THR A 30 10.21 0.47 26.46
C THR A 30 8.93 -0.26 26.03
N GLY A 31 7.82 0.48 25.95
CA GLY A 31 6.78 0.13 25.02
C GLY A 31 7.45 0.25 23.67
N THR A 32 7.89 -0.89 23.14
CA THR A 32 8.31 -1.01 21.75
C THR A 32 7.33 -0.19 20.93
N TYR A 33 7.87 0.72 20.12
CA TYR A 33 7.12 1.40 19.09
C TYR A 33 6.46 0.30 18.26
N ALA A 34 5.22 -0.07 18.58
CA ALA A 34 4.34 -0.57 17.58
C ALA A 34 4.12 0.65 16.71
N TYR A 35 5.00 0.79 15.72
CA TYR A 35 4.77 1.62 14.57
C TYR A 35 3.34 1.31 14.16
N PHE A 36 2.44 2.27 14.36
CA PHE A 36 1.31 2.37 13.48
C PHE A 36 1.92 2.73 12.13
N VAL A 37 2.38 1.71 11.40
CA VAL A 37 2.35 1.79 9.96
C VAL A 37 0.87 1.68 9.64
N ALA A 38 0.19 2.82 9.61
CA ALA A 38 -0.89 2.92 8.66
C ALA A 38 -0.20 2.75 7.31
N GLU A 39 -0.33 1.59 6.69
CA GLU A 39 -0.01 1.45 5.27
C GLU A 39 -1.07 2.22 4.50
N GLU A 40 -0.88 3.53 4.41
CA GLU A 40 -1.51 4.32 3.36
C GLU A 40 -0.72 4.06 2.08
N THR A 41 -1.14 3.05 1.31
CA THR A 41 -0.76 2.93 -0.10
C THR A 41 -1.94 3.34 -0.97
N ALA A 42 -2.30 4.62 -0.88
CA ALA A 42 -3.07 5.35 -1.88
C ALA A 42 -2.39 6.69 -2.18
N TYR A 43 -1.14 6.66 -2.65
CA TYR A 43 -0.48 7.87 -3.14
C TYR A 43 -1.02 8.23 -4.51
N ASN A 44 -2.10 9.02 -4.60
CA ASN A 44 -2.58 9.55 -5.89
C ASN A 44 -3.29 10.89 -5.77
N VAL A 45 -2.53 11.96 -5.47
CA VAL A 45 -2.96 13.32 -5.79
C VAL A 45 -1.76 14.12 -6.28
N ILE A 46 -1.55 14.18 -7.60
CA ILE A 46 -0.97 15.37 -8.21
C ILE A 46 -2.13 16.10 -8.87
N THR A 47 -2.75 17.03 -8.13
CA THR A 47 -3.75 17.93 -8.69
C THR A 47 -3.09 19.27 -8.98
N THR A 48 -2.76 19.48 -10.25
CA THR A 48 -2.73 20.81 -10.85
C THR A 48 -4.09 21.03 -11.53
N GLY A 49 -5.00 21.76 -10.91
CA GLY A 49 -6.29 22.15 -11.53
C GLY A 49 -7.43 21.11 -11.44
N ALA A 50 -8.40 21.16 -12.35
CA ALA A 50 -9.67 20.41 -12.27
C ALA A 50 -9.57 18.88 -12.50
N LEU A 51 -8.35 18.33 -12.61
CA LEU A 51 -8.09 16.90 -12.78
C LEU A 51 -8.10 16.21 -11.40
N TYR A 52 -9.02 15.26 -11.21
CA TYR A 52 -9.09 14.45 -10.00
C TYR A 52 -9.48 13.02 -10.37
N MET A 53 -8.58 12.10 -10.05
CA MET A 53 -8.69 10.66 -10.32
C MET A 53 -8.74 9.95 -8.98
N GLU A 54 -9.57 8.91 -8.89
CA GLU A 54 -9.57 7.99 -7.76
C GLU A 54 -9.31 6.57 -8.27
N LEU A 55 -8.39 5.87 -7.62
CA LEU A 55 -8.20 4.43 -7.77
C LEU A 55 -9.13 3.74 -6.77
N VAL A 56 -9.92 2.78 -7.25
CA VAL A 56 -10.86 2.04 -6.42
C VAL A 56 -10.46 0.56 -6.40
N GLU A 57 -10.39 0.00 -5.20
CA GLU A 57 -10.22 -1.41 -4.93
C GLU A 57 -11.40 -1.91 -4.10
N GLU A 58 -12.15 -2.87 -4.62
CA GLU A 58 -13.35 -3.41 -3.98
C GLU A 58 -13.45 -4.92 -4.15
N LYS A 59 -14.38 -5.54 -3.42
CA LYS A 59 -14.78 -6.93 -3.64
C LYS A 59 -15.83 -7.00 -4.75
N GLU A 60 -16.12 -8.21 -5.23
CA GLU A 60 -17.18 -8.47 -6.21
C GLU A 60 -18.58 -7.98 -5.77
N ASP A 61 -18.84 -7.87 -4.46
CA ASP A 61 -20.10 -7.35 -3.92
C ASP A 61 -20.16 -5.82 -3.81
N GLY A 62 -19.10 -5.12 -4.25
CA GLY A 62 -18.98 -3.66 -4.21
C GLY A 62 -18.58 -3.10 -2.83
N SER A 63 -18.27 -3.96 -1.85
CA SER A 63 -17.71 -3.50 -0.57
C SER A 63 -16.22 -3.14 -0.71
N PRO A 64 -15.72 -2.13 0.03
CA PRO A 64 -14.32 -1.75 -0.03
C PRO A 64 -13.38 -2.93 0.21
N TRP A 65 -12.23 -2.94 -0.48
CA TRP A 65 -11.18 -3.92 -0.22
C TRP A 65 -10.71 -3.80 1.24
N PRO A 66 -10.61 -4.90 2.00
CA PRO A 66 -10.24 -4.83 3.41
C PRO A 66 -8.77 -4.43 3.58
N GLU A 67 -8.50 -3.49 4.49
CA GLU A 67 -7.13 -3.02 4.79
C GLU A 67 -6.21 -4.16 5.24
N GLU A 68 -6.71 -5.12 6.03
CA GLU A 68 -5.95 -6.30 6.46
C GLU A 68 -5.84 -7.40 5.38
N GLY A 69 -6.39 -7.18 4.18
CA GLY A 69 -6.46 -8.17 3.12
C GLY A 69 -7.41 -9.34 3.41
N ILE A 70 -7.28 -10.42 2.64
CA ILE A 70 -8.06 -11.65 2.77
C ILE A 70 -7.21 -12.73 3.44
N LYS A 71 -7.73 -13.29 4.54
CA LYS A 71 -7.05 -14.33 5.32
C LYS A 71 -7.48 -15.72 4.89
N ASN A 72 -6.63 -16.71 5.15
CA ASN A 72 -6.87 -18.14 4.88
C ASN A 72 -7.12 -18.46 3.39
N VAL A 73 -6.42 -17.76 2.49
CA VAL A 73 -6.39 -18.13 1.07
C VAL A 73 -5.58 -19.42 0.92
N MET A 74 -6.13 -20.38 0.18
CA MET A 74 -5.53 -21.70 -0.06
C MET A 74 -5.17 -21.84 -1.54
N PRO A 75 -4.25 -22.76 -1.89
CA PRO A 75 -4.05 -23.16 -3.28
C PRO A 75 -5.36 -23.58 -3.94
N ALA A 76 -5.48 -23.34 -5.25
CA ALA A 76 -6.70 -23.53 -6.06
C ALA A 76 -7.88 -22.60 -5.71
N MET A 77 -7.69 -21.59 -4.86
CA MET A 77 -8.72 -20.58 -4.60
C MET A 77 -8.65 -19.41 -5.57
N GLU A 78 -9.80 -18.78 -5.75
CA GLU A 78 -9.95 -17.49 -6.40
C GLU A 78 -10.47 -16.48 -5.36
N VAL A 79 -9.94 -15.25 -5.42
CA VAL A 79 -10.35 -14.14 -4.57
C VAL A 79 -10.84 -13.00 -5.45
N GLY A 80 -12.07 -12.56 -5.25
CA GLY A 80 -12.65 -11.43 -5.98
C GLY A 80 -12.07 -10.10 -5.50
N LYS A 81 -11.21 -9.49 -6.32
CA LYS A 81 -10.60 -8.16 -6.12
C LYS A 81 -10.81 -7.35 -7.41
N VAL A 82 -11.70 -6.38 -7.35
CA VAL A 82 -12.05 -5.51 -8.47
C VAL A 82 -11.24 -4.23 -8.37
N VAL A 83 -10.47 -3.91 -9.42
CA VAL A 83 -9.64 -2.71 -9.48
C VAL A 83 -9.99 -1.87 -10.70
N TYR A 84 -10.35 -0.60 -10.48
CA TYR A 84 -10.69 0.34 -11.56
C TYR A 84 -10.38 1.79 -11.16
N VAL A 85 -10.51 2.70 -12.12
CA VAL A 85 -10.31 4.15 -11.91
C VAL A 85 -11.61 4.91 -12.12
N GLU A 86 -11.87 5.91 -11.28
CA GLU A 86 -12.99 6.85 -11.39
C GLU A 86 -12.49 8.27 -11.69
N ASN A 87 -13.14 8.96 -12.63
CA ASN A 87 -12.93 10.38 -12.84
C ASN A 87 -13.86 11.19 -11.94
N ARG A 88 -13.34 11.64 -10.80
CA ARG A 88 -14.04 12.52 -9.85
C ARG A 88 -13.76 14.01 -10.10
N GLY A 89 -13.00 14.33 -11.13
CA GLY A 89 -12.65 15.67 -11.53
C GLY A 89 -13.67 16.33 -12.44
N GLY A 90 -13.32 17.53 -12.90
CA GLY A 90 -14.11 18.32 -13.84
C GLY A 90 -13.60 18.30 -15.28
N VAL A 91 -12.52 17.57 -15.57
CA VAL A 91 -11.92 17.48 -16.92
C VAL A 91 -11.74 16.03 -17.35
N PRO A 92 -11.84 15.73 -18.65
CA PRO A 92 -11.57 14.41 -19.18
C PRO A 92 -10.08 14.07 -19.10
N PHE A 93 -9.76 12.79 -18.87
CA PHE A 93 -8.38 12.30 -18.80
C PHE A 93 -8.20 10.91 -19.42
N PHE A 94 -6.95 10.59 -19.76
CA PHE A 94 -6.50 9.22 -19.97
C PHE A 94 -6.04 8.64 -18.63
N ALA A 95 -6.20 7.32 -18.45
CA ALA A 95 -5.76 6.60 -17.27
C ALA A 95 -4.81 5.46 -17.65
N ARG A 96 -3.81 5.21 -16.81
CA ARG A 96 -3.01 3.99 -16.85
C ARG A 96 -2.78 3.43 -15.46
N ILE A 97 -2.58 2.12 -15.34
CA ILE A 97 -2.31 1.44 -14.07
C ILE A 97 -1.02 0.63 -14.21
N GLN A 98 -0.12 0.75 -13.26
CA GLN A 98 0.95 -0.21 -13.03
C GLN A 98 0.52 -1.20 -11.95
N LYS A 99 0.84 -2.48 -12.12
CA LYS A 99 0.57 -3.55 -11.15
C LYS A 99 1.87 -4.27 -10.82
N GLU A 100 2.15 -4.48 -9.54
CA GLU A 100 3.27 -5.29 -9.05
C GLU A 100 2.69 -6.35 -8.09
N THR A 101 3.11 -7.62 -8.24
CA THR A 101 2.80 -8.67 -7.26
C THR A 101 4.06 -8.92 -6.44
N THR A 102 3.92 -9.06 -5.13
CA THR A 102 5.01 -9.45 -4.25
C THR A 102 4.54 -10.57 -3.34
N VAL A 103 5.42 -11.55 -3.12
CA VAL A 103 5.18 -12.64 -2.18
C VAL A 103 6.16 -12.49 -1.02
N ILE A 104 5.63 -12.26 0.17
CA ILE A 104 6.40 -12.14 1.40
C ILE A 104 6.35 -13.49 2.12
N PRO A 105 7.48 -14.21 2.26
CA PRO A 105 7.52 -15.47 2.98
C PRO A 105 7.14 -15.31 4.45
N ALA A 106 6.61 -16.38 5.04
CA ALA A 106 6.36 -16.41 6.48
C ALA A 106 7.66 -16.28 7.28
N PRO A 107 7.62 -15.74 8.52
CA PRO A 107 8.81 -15.66 9.37
C PRO A 107 9.49 -17.02 9.54
N GLY A 108 10.80 -17.07 9.24
CA GLY A 108 11.60 -18.29 9.31
C GLY A 108 11.65 -19.14 8.03
N VAL A 109 10.91 -18.77 6.99
CA VAL A 109 11.05 -19.35 5.64
C VAL A 109 12.20 -18.65 4.92
N THR A 110 13.20 -19.41 4.50
CA THR A 110 14.37 -18.89 3.76
C THR A 110 14.31 -19.16 2.26
N ALA A 111 13.27 -19.84 1.79
CA ALA A 111 13.04 -20.05 0.37
C ALA A 111 12.66 -18.72 -0.29
N GLU A 112 13.24 -18.44 -1.46
CA GLU A 112 12.76 -17.35 -2.31
C GLU A 112 11.45 -17.80 -2.96
N LEU A 113 10.37 -17.05 -2.70
CA LEU A 113 9.06 -17.31 -3.29
C LEU A 113 8.86 -16.40 -4.50
N THR A 114 8.21 -16.94 -5.52
CA THR A 114 7.91 -16.23 -6.77
C THR A 114 6.41 -15.96 -6.86
N ASP A 115 6.01 -15.01 -7.71
CA ASP A 115 4.60 -14.73 -7.97
C ASP A 115 4.02 -15.60 -9.10
N GLU A 116 4.76 -16.59 -9.61
CA GLU A 116 4.39 -17.36 -10.81
C GLU A 116 3.08 -18.17 -10.65
N PHE A 117 2.72 -18.48 -9.40
CA PHE A 117 1.49 -19.18 -9.04
C PHE A 117 0.32 -18.25 -8.72
N ILE A 118 0.51 -16.94 -8.86
CA ILE A 118 -0.51 -15.92 -8.61
C ILE A 118 -0.79 -15.20 -9.92
N SER A 119 -2.04 -15.25 -10.37
CA SER A 119 -2.47 -14.57 -11.59
C SER A 119 -3.70 -13.72 -11.35
N VAL A 120 -3.94 -12.76 -12.24
CA VAL A 120 -5.17 -11.96 -12.26
C VAL A 120 -5.80 -12.02 -13.64
N ASP A 121 -7.11 -11.86 -13.71
CA ASP A 121 -7.89 -11.85 -14.95
C ASP A 121 -7.83 -10.46 -15.64
N ILE A 122 -6.68 -10.14 -16.22
CA ILE A 122 -6.51 -8.85 -16.91
C ILE A 122 -7.55 -8.69 -18.04
N ASN A 123 -8.29 -7.58 -17.98
CA ASN A 123 -9.27 -7.17 -18.97
C ASN A 123 -8.59 -6.56 -20.22
N THR A 124 -8.09 -7.43 -21.09
CA THR A 124 -7.42 -7.05 -22.34
C THR A 124 -8.34 -6.49 -23.42
N GLU A 125 -9.66 -6.48 -23.20
CA GLU A 125 -10.63 -5.85 -24.13
C GLU A 125 -10.59 -4.32 -24.01
N HIS A 126 -10.41 -3.81 -22.79
CA HIS A 126 -10.43 -2.37 -22.50
C HIS A 126 -9.09 -1.82 -22.01
N TRP A 127 -8.13 -2.68 -21.70
CA TRP A 127 -6.81 -2.29 -21.25
C TRP A 127 -5.73 -2.81 -22.19
N ILE A 128 -4.82 -1.91 -22.56
CA ILE A 128 -3.69 -2.21 -23.43
C ILE A 128 -2.44 -2.26 -22.55
N GLU A 129 -1.80 -3.42 -22.46
CA GLU A 129 -0.51 -3.53 -21.79
C GLU A 129 0.60 -2.99 -22.69
N GLN A 130 1.39 -2.06 -22.16
CA GLN A 130 2.60 -1.56 -22.81
C GLN A 130 3.56 -1.01 -21.76
N ASP A 131 4.85 -1.35 -21.89
CA ASP A 131 5.94 -0.80 -21.07
C ASP A 131 5.71 -0.97 -19.54
N GLY A 132 5.04 -2.06 -19.13
CA GLY A 132 4.74 -2.32 -17.71
C GLY A 132 3.56 -1.54 -17.14
N PHE A 133 2.77 -0.91 -18.00
CA PHE A 133 1.51 -0.25 -17.66
C PHE A 133 0.35 -0.84 -18.46
N TYR A 134 -0.84 -0.78 -17.86
CA TYR A 134 -2.10 -1.04 -18.53
C TYR A 134 -2.76 0.30 -18.80
N TYR A 135 -2.94 0.66 -20.07
CA TYR A 135 -3.59 1.89 -20.50
C TYR A 135 -5.05 1.63 -20.80
N TYR A 136 -5.94 2.43 -20.22
CA TYR A 136 -7.36 2.37 -20.57
C TYR A 136 -7.55 2.97 -21.97
N TYR A 137 -8.14 2.20 -22.88
CA TYR A 137 -8.15 2.52 -24.31
C TYR A 137 -8.94 3.79 -24.69
N ARG A 138 -9.84 4.27 -23.82
CA ARG A 138 -10.69 5.43 -24.08
C ARG A 138 -10.44 6.58 -23.10
N ILE A 139 -10.82 7.78 -23.52
CA ILE A 139 -10.90 8.95 -22.64
C ILE A 139 -11.96 8.69 -21.57
N LEU A 140 -11.63 8.97 -20.31
CA LEU A 140 -12.54 8.89 -19.18
C LEU A 140 -13.15 10.27 -18.90
N GLN A 141 -14.44 10.44 -19.17
CA GLN A 141 -15.16 11.70 -18.95
C GLN A 141 -15.44 11.93 -17.45
N PRO A 142 -15.69 13.19 -17.01
CA PRO A 142 -16.11 13.48 -15.64
C PRO A 142 -17.30 12.62 -15.19
N GLY A 143 -17.16 11.95 -14.06
CA GLY A 143 -18.16 11.06 -13.48
C GLY A 143 -18.17 9.63 -14.04
N GLU A 144 -17.33 9.29 -15.02
CA GLU A 144 -17.20 7.93 -15.52
C GLU A 144 -16.22 7.09 -14.70
N LYS A 145 -16.42 5.77 -14.78
CA LYS A 145 -15.49 4.74 -14.30
C LYS A 145 -14.90 3.98 -15.48
N THR A 146 -13.67 3.52 -15.35
CA THR A 146 -13.12 2.55 -16.30
C THR A 146 -13.85 1.21 -16.15
N GLU A 147 -13.84 0.40 -17.20
CA GLU A 147 -13.98 -1.05 -16.98
C GLU A 147 -12.86 -1.52 -16.05
N PRO A 148 -13.10 -2.52 -15.17
CA PRO A 148 -12.07 -3.01 -14.26
C PRO A 148 -10.84 -3.50 -15.02
N LEU A 149 -9.65 -3.24 -14.47
CA LEU A 149 -8.40 -3.81 -14.97
C LEU A 149 -8.38 -5.32 -14.76
N PHE A 150 -8.82 -5.77 -13.59
CA PHE A 150 -9.04 -7.17 -13.24
C PHE A 150 -10.12 -7.23 -12.15
N THR A 151 -10.73 -8.40 -11.97
CA THR A 151 -11.79 -8.65 -10.98
C THR A 151 -11.46 -9.78 -10.01
N LYS A 152 -10.41 -10.55 -10.31
CA LYS A 152 -10.11 -11.79 -9.64
C LYS A 152 -8.61 -12.03 -9.55
N VAL A 153 -8.20 -12.59 -8.41
CA VAL A 153 -6.86 -13.10 -8.16
C VAL A 153 -6.97 -14.62 -7.99
N SER A 154 -6.17 -15.36 -8.75
CA SER A 154 -6.17 -16.83 -8.75
C SER A 154 -4.86 -17.36 -8.18
N PHE A 155 -4.97 -18.35 -7.29
CA PHE A 155 -3.85 -19.00 -6.62
C PHE A 155 -3.74 -20.43 -7.12
N ALA A 156 -2.63 -20.79 -7.77
CA ALA A 156 -2.49 -22.06 -8.46
C ALA A 156 -2.46 -23.25 -7.48
N PRO A 157 -2.99 -24.44 -7.85
CA PRO A 157 -2.93 -25.64 -7.02
C PRO A 157 -1.49 -26.13 -6.74
N GLU A 158 -0.52 -25.74 -7.57
CA GLU A 158 0.89 -26.11 -7.47
C GLU A 158 1.64 -25.36 -6.36
N MET A 159 1.00 -24.37 -5.69
CA MET A 159 1.59 -23.67 -4.55
C MET A 159 1.94 -24.66 -3.43
N GLY A 160 3.24 -24.89 -3.25
CA GLY A 160 3.78 -25.82 -2.27
C GLY A 160 3.71 -25.30 -0.83
N ASN A 161 4.14 -26.14 0.11
CA ASN A 161 4.15 -25.82 1.55
C ASN A 161 4.98 -24.58 1.91
N ASP A 162 5.96 -24.19 1.08
CA ASP A 162 6.78 -22.99 1.33
C ASP A 162 5.97 -21.69 1.25
N TYR A 163 4.80 -21.70 0.60
CA TYR A 163 3.84 -20.58 0.56
C TYR A 163 2.92 -20.55 1.79
N GLN A 164 3.02 -21.51 2.72
CA GLN A 164 2.18 -21.54 3.90
C GLN A 164 2.44 -20.32 4.79
N ASN A 165 1.38 -19.59 5.13
CA ASN A 165 1.42 -18.33 5.87
C ASN A 165 2.22 -17.20 5.19
N ALA A 166 2.54 -17.34 3.89
CA ALA A 166 3.07 -16.22 3.12
C ALA A 166 1.98 -15.16 2.88
N THR A 167 2.40 -13.92 2.73
CA THR A 167 1.52 -12.81 2.34
C THR A 167 1.72 -12.52 0.86
N VAL A 168 0.62 -12.39 0.11
CA VAL A 168 0.64 -11.95 -1.28
C VAL A 168 0.09 -10.54 -1.35
N GLU A 169 0.92 -9.62 -1.85
CA GLU A 169 0.56 -8.22 -2.03
C GLU A 169 0.44 -7.95 -3.53
N ILE A 170 -0.68 -7.35 -3.92
CA ILE A 170 -0.89 -6.84 -5.27
C ILE A 170 -1.00 -5.33 -5.16
N TYR A 171 0.11 -4.68 -5.45
CA TYR A 171 0.23 -3.23 -5.48
C TYR A 171 -0.27 -2.71 -6.82
N VAL A 172 -1.10 -1.68 -6.78
CA VAL A 172 -1.65 -1.01 -7.95
C VAL A 172 -1.43 0.49 -7.85
N LEU A 173 -0.90 1.08 -8.92
CA LEU A 173 -0.66 2.51 -9.02
C LEU A 173 -1.32 3.03 -10.29
N ALA A 174 -2.38 3.81 -10.13
CA ALA A 174 -3.02 4.51 -11.22
C ALA A 174 -2.36 5.87 -11.49
N GLN A 175 -2.36 6.32 -12.74
CA GLN A 175 -1.98 7.67 -13.15
C GLN A 175 -3.01 8.21 -14.14
N ALA A 176 -3.18 9.54 -14.17
CA ALA A 176 -4.02 10.21 -15.14
C ALA A 176 -3.35 11.43 -15.76
N VAL A 177 -3.66 11.69 -17.03
CA VAL A 177 -3.24 12.89 -17.76
C VAL A 177 -4.43 13.48 -18.51
N GLN A 178 -4.61 14.81 -18.46
CA GLN A 178 -5.75 15.47 -19.11
C GLN A 178 -5.74 15.20 -20.62
N SER A 179 -6.86 14.77 -21.19
CA SER A 179 -6.91 14.39 -22.62
C SER A 179 -6.76 15.61 -23.54
N ASP A 180 -7.32 16.77 -23.16
CA ASP A 180 -7.35 17.97 -24.02
C ASP A 180 -5.96 18.46 -24.47
N ASN A 181 -4.93 18.21 -23.65
CA ASN A 181 -3.55 18.62 -23.92
C ASN A 181 -2.66 17.46 -24.39
N ASN A 182 -3.19 16.24 -24.50
CA ASN A 182 -2.42 15.02 -24.74
C ASN A 182 -2.86 14.23 -25.98
N GLY A 183 -3.78 14.77 -26.78
CA GLY A 183 -4.24 14.12 -28.01
C GLY A 183 -5.36 13.11 -27.77
N TYR A 184 -5.46 12.12 -28.67
CA TYR A 184 -6.57 11.15 -28.68
C TYR A 184 -6.14 9.71 -28.35
N ASP A 185 -4.84 9.46 -28.23
CA ASP A 185 -4.28 8.13 -28.00
C ASP A 185 -3.57 8.09 -26.64
N PRO A 186 -4.03 7.27 -25.67
CA PRO A 186 -3.41 7.17 -24.37
C PRO A 186 -1.95 6.69 -24.43
N LEU A 187 -1.55 5.90 -25.43
CA LEU A 187 -0.17 5.40 -25.57
C LEU A 187 0.81 6.50 -26.00
N MET A 188 0.30 7.55 -26.66
CA MET A 188 1.11 8.63 -27.23
C MET A 188 1.02 9.93 -26.43
N ALA A 189 0.29 9.93 -25.32
CA ALA A 189 0.14 11.10 -24.46
C ALA A 189 1.49 11.50 -23.83
N LEU A 190 1.90 12.76 -24.00
CA LEU A 190 3.19 13.27 -23.56
C LEU A 190 3.27 13.56 -22.06
N GLY A 191 2.12 13.67 -21.39
CA GLY A 191 2.02 14.03 -19.99
C GLY A 191 2.35 12.91 -19.00
N TRP A 192 2.62 11.69 -19.48
CA TRP A 192 2.95 10.58 -18.61
C TRP A 192 4.32 10.79 -17.93
N SER A 193 4.35 10.58 -16.61
CA SER A 193 5.58 10.56 -15.83
C SER A 193 5.83 9.16 -15.30
N GLU A 194 7.09 8.74 -15.26
CA GLU A 194 7.45 7.53 -14.52
C GLU A 194 6.96 7.62 -13.07
N PRO A 195 6.34 6.55 -12.53
CA PRO A 195 5.97 6.50 -11.14
C PRO A 195 7.24 6.64 -10.30
N VAL A 196 7.21 7.54 -9.33
CA VAL A 196 8.27 7.61 -8.33
C VAL A 196 8.11 6.37 -7.46
N LYS A 197 8.91 5.32 -7.73
CA LYS A 197 9.06 4.19 -6.81
C LYS A 197 9.70 4.76 -5.55
N THR A 198 8.89 5.15 -4.58
CA THR A 198 9.40 5.39 -3.23
C THR A 198 9.92 4.04 -2.79
N LEU A 199 11.22 3.80 -3.00
CA LEU A 199 11.90 2.66 -2.45
C LEU A 199 11.69 2.78 -0.94
N ILE A 200 10.79 1.96 -0.39
CA ILE A 200 10.89 1.56 1.00
C ILE A 200 12.19 0.77 1.03
N GLN A 201 13.31 1.49 1.17
CA GLN A 201 14.47 0.88 1.76
C GLN A 201 13.97 0.44 3.12
N ASN A 202 13.80 -0.86 3.28
CA ASN A 202 13.81 -1.49 4.59
C ASN A 202 14.96 -0.83 5.35
N VAL A 203 14.61 0.05 6.29
CA VAL A 203 15.56 0.50 7.29
C VAL A 203 15.77 -0.75 8.12
N GLU A 204 16.77 -1.55 7.73
CA GLU A 204 17.35 -2.55 8.60
C GLU A 204 17.75 -1.85 9.91
N GLU A 205 17.48 -2.56 11.00
CA GLU A 205 17.56 -2.22 12.44
C GLU A 205 18.59 -1.16 12.88
#